data_AF-A0A7V8ZJL9-F1
#
_entry.id   AF-A0A7V8ZJL9-F1
#
_cell.length_a   1.000
_cell.length_b   1.000
_cell.length_c   1.000
_cell.angle_alpha   90.00
_cell.angle_beta   90.00
_cell.angle_gamma   90.00
#
_symmetry.space_group_name_H-M   'P 1'
#
loop_
_entity.id
_entity.type
_entity.pdbx_description
1 polymer ?
#
loop_
_entity_poly.entity_id
_entity_poly.type
_entity_poly.pdbx_seq_one_letter_code
_entity_poly.pdbx_strand_id
1 'polypeptide(L)'
;MSTDPSPKNPQVAELSVRVAELERELSEQSRRTAVIVAEAQEKLYWLERWQVDLDAVMRKPGAIPALEALKRARGFVRAARRLKRRLLGS
;
A
#
# COMPACT_ATOMS: atom_id res chain seq x y z
N MET A 1 -22.48 36.76 37.10
CA MET A 1 -21.98 36.16 35.84
C MET A 1 -21.34 34.83 36.22
N SER A 2 -22.16 33.81 36.48
CA SER A 2 -21.69 32.50 36.94
C SER A 2 -21.57 31.59 35.73
N THR A 3 -20.36 31.44 35.21
CA THR A 3 -19.99 30.27 34.39
C THR A 3 -19.69 29.14 35.36
N ASP A 4 -20.75 28.54 35.88
CA ASP A 4 -20.66 27.27 36.60
C ASP A 4 -20.31 26.19 35.56
N PRO A 5 -19.20 25.43 35.71
CA PRO A 5 -18.83 24.38 34.77
C PRO A 5 -19.82 23.22 34.90
N SER A 6 -20.97 23.34 34.23
CA SER A 6 -21.99 22.31 34.18
C SER A 6 -21.33 20.98 33.76
N PRO A 7 -21.52 19.89 34.52
CA PRO A 7 -20.81 18.65 34.29
C PRO A 7 -21.26 18.07 32.95
N LYS A 8 -20.40 18.22 31.94
CA LYS A 8 -20.31 17.39 30.73
C LYS A 8 -21.68 16.98 30.19
N ASN A 9 -22.27 17.82 29.33
CA ASN A 9 -23.44 17.45 28.53
C ASN A 9 -23.20 16.04 27.93
N PRO A 10 -23.98 15.01 28.31
CA PRO A 10 -23.65 13.61 28.04
C PRO A 10 -23.55 13.31 26.54
N GLN A 11 -24.31 14.05 25.74
CA GLN A 11 -24.23 14.02 24.28
C GLN A 11 -22.88 14.49 23.76
N VAL A 12 -22.29 15.53 24.37
CA VAL A 12 -20.96 16.03 24.01
C VAL A 12 -19.88 15.01 24.39
N ALA A 13 -20.03 14.35 25.53
CA ALA A 13 -19.11 13.29 25.95
C ALA A 13 -19.17 12.08 24.99
N GLU A 14 -20.37 11.64 24.62
CA GLU A 14 -20.59 10.56 23.65
C GLU A 14 -20.01 10.90 22.27
N LEU A 15 -20.30 12.09 21.76
CA LEU A 15 -19.75 12.57 20.49
C LEU A 15 -18.22 12.67 20.51
N SER A 16 -17.63 13.09 21.64
CA SER A 16 -16.17 13.17 21.77
C SER A 16 -15.51 11.80 21.72
N VAL A 17 -16.14 10.78 22.33
CA VAL A 17 -15.69 9.39 22.22
C VAL A 17 -15.79 8.91 20.78
N ARG A 18 -16.90 9.20 20.10
CA ARG A 18 -17.10 8.79 18.70
C ARG A 18 -16.12 9.48 17.75
N VAL A 19 -15.83 10.76 17.96
CA VAL A 19 -14.81 11.49 17.19
C VAL A 19 -13.44 10.87 17.41
N ALA A 20 -13.05 10.60 18.67
CA ALA A 20 -11.77 9.97 18.97
C ALA A 20 -11.62 8.57 18.33
N GLU A 21 -12.72 7.81 18.23
CA GLU A 21 -12.75 6.53 17.52
C GLU A 21 -12.56 6.71 16.01
N LEU A 22 -13.32 7.63 15.39
CA LEU A 22 -13.22 7.93 13.96
C LEU A 22 -11.84 8.49 13.57
N GLU A 23 -11.24 9.33 14.40
CA GLU A 23 -9.88 9.84 14.19
C GLU A 23 -8.84 8.72 14.22
N ARG A 24 -9.01 7.74 15.11
CA ARG A 24 -8.16 6.53 15.14
C ARG A 24 -8.32 5.73 13.85
N GLU A 25 -9.56 5.44 13.44
CA GLU A 25 -9.82 4.72 12.18
C GLU A 25 -9.21 5.45 10.97
N LEU A 26 -9.39 6.77 10.89
CA LEU A 26 -8.84 7.60 9.81
C LEU A 26 -7.31 7.58 9.80
N SER A 27 -6.68 7.65 10.98
CA SER A 27 -5.22 7.57 11.11
C SER A 27 -4.69 6.21 10.64
N GLU A 28 -5.39 5.12 10.95
CA GLU A 28 -5.03 3.78 10.51
C GLU A 28 -5.18 3.62 8.99
N GLN A 29 -6.30 4.10 8.44
CA GLN A 29 -6.54 4.08 6.99
C GLN A 29 -5.46 4.90 6.26
N SER A 30 -5.14 6.09 6.77
CA SER A 30 -4.10 6.95 6.21
C SER A 30 -2.74 6.26 6.22
N ARG A 31 -2.39 5.57 7.32
CA ARG A 31 -1.16 4.77 7.42
C ARG A 31 -1.12 3.64 6.39
N ARG A 32 -2.22 2.88 6.24
CA ARG A 32 -2.32 1.77 5.27
C ARG A 32 -2.18 2.30 3.84
N THR A 33 -2.86 3.41 3.53
CA THR A 33 -2.78 4.07 2.22
C THR A 33 -1.35 4.57 1.94
N ALA A 34 -0.68 5.18 2.90
CA ALA A 34 0.69 5.65 2.74
C ALA A 34 1.66 4.52 2.38
N VAL A 35 1.51 3.34 2.98
CA VAL A 35 2.32 2.16 2.64
C VAL A 35 2.07 1.73 1.19
N ILE A 36 0.80 1.65 0.77
CA ILE A 36 0.44 1.27 -0.61
C ILE A 36 0.98 2.28 -1.62
N VAL A 37 0.86 3.57 -1.32
CA VAL A 37 1.37 4.65 -2.18
C VAL A 37 2.89 4.59 -2.29
N ALA A 38 3.61 4.39 -1.18
CA ALA A 38 5.06 4.25 -1.20
C ALA A 38 5.51 3.06 -2.06
N GLU A 39 4.86 1.90 -1.92
CA GLU A 39 5.13 0.75 -2.79
C GLU A 39 4.82 1.01 -4.26
N ALA A 40 3.75 1.76 -4.55
CA ALA A 40 3.40 2.13 -5.92
C ALA A 40 4.43 3.08 -6.51
N GLN A 41 4.88 4.08 -5.76
CA GLN A 41 5.93 5.02 -6.16
C GLN A 41 7.24 4.31 -6.49
N GLU A 42 7.67 3.34 -5.67
CA GLU A 42 8.87 2.56 -5.97
C GLU A 42 8.72 1.79 -7.28
N LYS A 43 7.56 1.15 -7.50
CA LYS A 43 7.28 0.42 -8.75
C LYS A 43 7.27 1.35 -9.96
N LEU A 44 6.66 2.52 -9.85
CA LEU A 44 6.63 3.53 -10.92
C LEU A 44 8.03 4.06 -11.23
N TYR A 45 8.84 4.35 -10.21
CA TYR A 45 10.24 4.77 -10.38
C TYR A 45 11.04 3.73 -11.19
N TRP A 46 10.87 2.44 -10.90
CA TRP A 46 11.56 1.39 -11.66
C TRP A 46 11.04 1.25 -13.10
N LEU A 47 9.74 1.42 -13.32
CA LEU A 47 9.16 1.42 -14.67
C LEU A 47 9.72 2.57 -15.51
N GLU A 48 9.76 3.77 -14.95
CA GLU A 48 10.31 4.96 -15.59
C GLU A 48 11.81 4.79 -15.88
N ARG A 49 12.57 4.26 -14.92
CA ARG A 49 14.00 3.98 -15.09
C ARG A 49 14.29 2.99 -16.22
N TRP A 50 13.38 2.07 -16.50
CA TRP A 50 13.49 1.12 -17.61
C TRP A 50 12.76 1.58 -18.88
N GLN A 51 12.21 2.80 -18.89
CA GLN A 51 11.38 3.34 -19.95
C GLN A 51 10.25 2.39 -20.37
N VAL A 52 9.68 1.67 -19.40
CA VAL A 52 8.53 0.78 -19.62
C VAL A 52 7.27 1.60 -19.44
N ASP A 53 6.63 1.93 -20.55
CA ASP A 53 5.31 2.56 -20.55
C ASP A 53 4.23 1.51 -20.24
N LEU A 54 3.72 1.54 -19.00
CA LEU A 54 2.68 0.65 -18.54
C LEU A 54 1.36 0.88 -19.30
N ASP A 55 1.05 2.12 -19.68
CA ASP A 55 -0.18 2.45 -20.40
C ASP A 55 -0.12 1.89 -21.83
N ALA A 56 1.02 1.99 -22.49
CA ALA A 56 1.25 1.37 -23.80
C ALA A 56 1.16 -0.17 -23.73
N VAL A 57 1.61 -0.78 -22.64
CA VAL A 57 1.46 -2.22 -22.39
C VAL A 57 -0.01 -2.56 -22.16
N MET A 58 -0.71 -1.84 -21.29
CA MET A 58 -2.11 -2.08 -20.93
C MET A 58 -3.10 -1.85 -22.07
N ARG A 59 -2.75 -1.01 -23.05
CA ARG A 59 -3.57 -0.76 -24.24
C ARG A 59 -3.62 -1.96 -25.20
N LYS A 60 -2.74 -2.95 -25.06
CA LYS A 60 -2.71 -4.15 -25.91
C LYS A 60 -3.68 -5.22 -25.38
N PRO A 61 -4.52 -5.84 -26.24
CA PRO A 61 -5.33 -6.99 -25.84
C PRO A 61 -4.39 -8.13 -25.44
N GLY A 62 -4.44 -8.55 -24.17
CA GLY A 62 -3.54 -9.57 -23.61
C GLY A 62 -2.42 -9.02 -22.69
N ALA A 63 -2.45 -7.74 -22.34
CA ALA A 63 -1.50 -7.16 -21.37
C ALA A 63 -1.49 -7.90 -20.02
N ILE A 64 -2.67 -8.24 -19.49
CA ILE A 64 -2.83 -8.93 -18.22
C ILE A 64 -2.16 -10.32 -18.23
N PRO A 65 -2.48 -11.23 -19.17
CA PRO A 65 -1.82 -12.54 -19.20
C PRO A 65 -0.31 -12.45 -19.46
N ALA A 66 0.16 -11.47 -20.25
CA ALA A 66 1.60 -11.25 -20.45
C ALA A 66 2.31 -10.81 -19.16
N LEU A 67 1.70 -9.90 -18.38
CA LEU A 67 2.22 -9.47 -17.09
C LEU A 67 2.21 -10.62 -16.06
N GLU A 68 1.20 -11.48 -16.08
CA GLU A 68 1.17 -12.68 -15.23
C GLU A 68 2.28 -13.67 -15.58
N ALA A 69 2.49 -13.94 -16.87
CA ALA A 69 3.58 -14.78 -17.34
C ALA A 69 4.95 -14.22 -16.90
N LEU A 70 5.15 -12.91 -17.03
CA LEU A 70 6.36 -12.24 -16.59
C LEU A 70 6.57 -12.34 -15.06
N LYS A 71 5.50 -12.15 -14.26
CA LYS A 71 5.56 -12.31 -12.80
C LYS A 71 5.98 -13.73 -12.42
N ARG A 72 5.41 -14.75 -13.07
CA ARG A 72 5.77 -16.16 -12.84
C ARG A 72 7.22 -16.44 -13.21
N ALA A 73 7.67 -15.99 -14.39
CA ALA A 73 9.05 -16.14 -14.83
C ALA A 73 10.04 -15.51 -13.85
N ARG A 74 9.77 -14.29 -13.37
CA ARG A 74 10.60 -13.61 -12.36
C ARG A 74 10.65 -14.39 -11.04
N GLY A 75 9.55 -15.03 -10.62
CA GLY A 75 9.49 -15.93 -9.48
C GLY A 75 10.43 -17.12 -9.62
N PHE A 76 10.39 -17.80 -10.77
CA PHE A 76 11.29 -18.92 -11.08
C PHE A 76 12.77 -18.49 -11.10
N VAL A 77 13.11 -17.37 -11.72
CA VAL A 77 14.49 -16.86 -11.73
C VAL A 77 14.98 -16.55 -10.32
N ARG A 78 14.12 -16.00 -9.45
CA ARG A 78 14.46 -15.74 -8.04
C ARG A 78 14.69 -17.05 -7.27
N ALA A 79 13.83 -18.05 -7.47
CA ALA A 79 13.98 -19.36 -6.84
C ALA A 79 15.26 -20.06 -7.31
N ALA A 80 15.52 -20.08 -8.61
CA ALA A 80 16.74 -20.63 -9.20
C ALA A 80 18.00 -19.92 -8.68
N ARG A 81 17.98 -18.58 -8.57
CA ARG A 81 19.11 -17.82 -7.96
C ARG A 81 19.31 -18.13 -6.47
N ARG A 82 18.25 -18.41 -5.71
CA ARG A 82 18.39 -18.82 -4.30
C ARG A 82 18.98 -20.22 -4.19
N LEU A 83 18.54 -21.15 -5.03
CA LEU A 83 19.07 -22.51 -5.08
C LEU A 83 20.54 -22.52 -5.50
N LYS A 84 20.88 -21.80 -6.58
CA LYS A 84 22.25 -21.62 -7.04
C LYS A 84 23.16 -21.04 -5.94
N ARG A 85 22.70 -20.03 -5.19
CA ARG A 85 23.45 -19.45 -4.07
C ARG A 85 23.65 -20.43 -2.90
N ARG A 86 22.70 -21.34 -2.67
CA ARG A 86 22.83 -22.39 -1.64
C ARG A 86 23.80 -23.51 -2.07
N LEU A 87 23.84 -23.82 -3.37
CA LEU A 87 24.69 -24.87 -3.92
C LEU A 87 26.14 -24.42 -4.18
N LEU A 88 26.37 -23.14 -4.51
CA LEU A 88 27.71 -22.54 -4.69
C LEU A 88 28.25 -21.86 -3.43
N GLY A 89 27.45 -21.81 -2.36
CA GLY A 89 27.84 -21.28 -1.05
C GLY A 89 28.14 -22.38 -0.03
N SER A 90 28.24 -23.64 -0.47
CA SER A 90 28.73 -24.79 0.28
C SER A 90 30.07 -25.25 -0.26
#